data_AF-A0A2R6DN48-F1
#
_entry.id   AF-A0A2R6DN48-F1
#
_cell.length_a   1.000
_cell.length_b   1.000
_cell.length_c   1.000
_cell.angle_alpha   90.00
_cell.angle_beta   90.00
_cell.angle_gamma   90.00
#
_symmetry.space_group_name_H-M   'P 1'
#
loop_
_entity.id
_entity.type
_entity.pdbx_description
1 polymer ?
#
loop_
_entity_poly.entity_id
_entity_poly.type
_entity_poly.pdbx_seq_one_letter_code
_entity_poly.pdbx_strand_id
1 'polypeptide(L)' 'MVQRSTWVILAGVALLFVPIPPFATIAGLIVIIAGVALRLLR' A
#
# COMPACT_ATOMS: atom_id res chain seq x y z
N MET A 1 -13.65 -4.64 26.05
CA MET A 1 -12.22 -4.71 25.68
C MET A 1 -12.13 -4.89 24.18
N VAL A 2 -11.75 -3.85 23.45
CA VAL A 2 -11.67 -3.93 21.98
C VAL A 2 -10.34 -4.56 21.60
N GLN A 3 -10.36 -5.65 20.85
CA GLN A 3 -9.15 -6.36 20.45
C GLN A 3 -8.33 -5.50 19.46
N ARG A 4 -7.00 -5.60 19.51
CA ARG A 4 -6.11 -4.87 18.57
C ARG A 4 -6.43 -5.18 17.11
N SER A 5 -6.91 -6.39 16.82
CA SER A 5 -7.42 -6.80 15.50
C SER A 5 -8.56 -5.90 14.99
N THR A 6 -9.47 -5.47 15.86
CA THR A 6 -10.56 -4.55 15.50
C THR A 6 -10.03 -3.20 15.02
N TRP A 7 -8.97 -2.67 15.64
CA TRP A 7 -8.33 -1.43 15.21
C TRP A 7 -7.63 -1.55 13.85
N VAL A 8 -6.98 -2.69 13.59
CA VAL A 8 -6.34 -2.96 12.30
C VAL A 8 -7.38 -3.08 11.19
N ILE A 9 -8.50 -3.77 11.45
CA ILE A 9 -9.60 -3.90 10.49
C ILE A 9 -10.23 -2.53 10.22
N LEU A 10 -10.49 -1.73 11.26
CA LEU A 10 -11.02 -0.37 11.11
C LEU A 10 -10.07 0.54 10.32
N ALA A 11 -8.76 0.47 10.57
CA ALA A 11 -7.77 1.21 9.81
C ALA A 11 -7.75 0.77 8.33
N GLY A 12 -7.82 -0.54 8.07
CA GLY A 12 -7.91 -1.08 6.72
C GLY A 12 -9.17 -0.61 5.98
N VAL A 13 -10.33 -0.66 6.64
CA VAL A 13 -11.60 -0.17 6.07
C VAL A 13 -11.55 1.35 5.85
N ALA A 14 -11.01 2.13 6.78
CA ALA A 14 -10.86 3.57 6.61
C ALA A 14 -9.95 3.92 5.42
N LEU A 15 -8.87 3.16 5.22
CA LEU A 15 -7.97 3.33 4.08
C LEU A 15 -8.63 3.02 2.73
N LEU A 16 -9.71 2.21 2.67
CA LEU A 16 -10.47 1.99 1.43
C LEU A 16 -11.21 3.25 0.96
N PHE A 17 -11.57 4.13 1.89
CA PHE A 17 -12.26 5.39 1.59
C PHE A 17 -11.31 6.57 1.41
N VAL A 18 -10.02 6.38 1.70
CA VAL A 18 -9.00 7.35 1.32
C VAL A 18 -8.70 7.12 -0.15
N PRO A 19 -9.12 8.02 -1.07
CA PRO A 19 -8.63 7.95 -2.43
C PRO A 19 -7.12 7.96 -2.35
N ILE A 20 -6.48 6.89 -2.85
CA ILE A 20 -5.02 6.80 -2.89
C ILE A 20 -4.56 8.08 -3.59
N PRO A 21 -3.77 8.93 -2.92
CA PRO A 21 -3.32 10.15 -3.55
C PRO A 21 -2.62 9.80 -4.85
N PRO A 22 -2.81 10.56 -5.95
CA PRO A 22 -2.19 10.23 -7.24
C PRO A 22 -0.69 9.95 -7.14
N PHE A 23 0.00 10.63 -6.21
CA PHE A 23 1.43 10.41 -5.93
C PHE A 23 1.74 9.01 -5.40
N ALA A 24 0.87 8.40 -4.59
CA ALA A 24 1.10 7.08 -4.00
C ALA A 24 0.95 5.97 -5.03
N THR A 25 0.00 6.10 -5.96
CA THR A 25 -0.12 5.19 -7.11
C THR A 25 1.10 5.28 -8.03
N ILE A 26 1.55 6.50 -8.34
CA ILE A 26 2.76 6.72 -9.17
C ILE A 26 4.00 6.17 -8.47
N ALA A 27 4.18 6.46 -7.17
CA ALA A 27 5.29 5.93 -6.39
C ALA A 27 5.26 4.40 -6.32
N GLY A 28 4.09 3.80 -6.10
CA GLY A 28 3.90 2.36 -6.12
C GLY A 28 4.31 1.74 -7.46
N LEU A 29 3.91 2.35 -8.58
CA LEU A 29 4.28 1.90 -9.91
C LEU A 29 5.81 1.96 -10.14
N ILE A 30 6.46 3.05 -9.73
CA ILE A 30 7.93 3.21 -9.83
C ILE A 30 8.63 2.11 -9.02
N VAL A 31 8.17 1.84 -7.81
CA VAL A 31 8.75 0.79 -6.94
C VAL A 31 8.59 -0.60 -7.56
N ILE A 32 7.43 -0.91 -8.14
CA ILE A 32 7.20 -2.18 -8.84
C ILE A 32 8.17 -2.32 -10.02
N ILE A 33 8.29 -1.29 -10.87
CA ILE A 33 9.20 -1.29 -12.02
C ILE A 33 10.65 -1.48 -11.56
N ALA A 34 11.09 -0.75 -10.54
CA ALA A 34 12.44 -0.87 -9.99
C ALA A 34 12.71 -2.28 -9.43
N GLY A 35 11.75 -2.87 -8.73
CA GLY A 35 11.85 -4.24 -8.21
C GLY A 35 11.96 -5.29 -9.32
N VAL A 36 11.18 -5.13 -10.39
CA VAL A 36 11.26 -5.98 -11.59
C VAL A 36 12.60 -5.83 -12.29
N ALA A 37 13.09 -4.60 -12.46
CA ALA A 37 14.40 -4.33 -13.07
C ALA A 37 15.54 -4.95 -12.26
N LEU A 38 15.53 -4.80 -10.94
CA LEU A 38 16.50 -5.43 -10.04
C LEU A 38 16.45 -6.97 -10.10
N ARG A 39 15.27 -7.55 -10.32
CA ARG A 39 15.12 -9.00 -10.49
C ARG A 39 15.69 -9.51 -11.82
N LEU A 40 15.62 -8.71 -12.88
CA LEU A 40 16.15 -9.04 -14.21
C LEU A 40 17.67 -8.82 -14.32
N LEU A 41 18.22 -7.90 -13.53
CA LEU A 41 19.66 -7.59 -13.47
C LEU A 41 20.45 -8.56 -12.58
N ARG A 42 19.78 -9.40 -11.81
CA ARG A 42 20.35 -10.48 -10.99
C ARG A 42 20.17 -11.81 -11.72
#